data_AF-A0A516NHG1-F1
#
_entry.id   AF-A0A516NHG1-F1
#
_cell.length_a   1.000
_cell.length_b   1.000
_cell.length_c   1.000
_cell.angle_alpha   90.00
_cell.angle_beta   90.00
_cell.angle_gamma   90.00
#
_symmetry.space_group_name_H-M   'P 1'
#
loop_
_entity.id
_entity.type
_entity.pdbx_description
1 polymer ?
#
loop_
_entity_poly.entity_id
_entity_poly.type
_entity_poly.pdbx_seq_one_letter_code
_entity_poly.pdbx_strand_id
1 'polypeptide(L)'
;MPGAGSDGMSGLLSRLGQQILQRISTALQSGANQGAAPPMHHAAGELRATGSNAVGADRHNMRAVEGHFPSESPRHVPDTPPATATGYRPSREELEMRRGLSGPDPGRRVDSLHGPDATLGNDLERGQREKQVYRAESSDGSRYVVKPFTGEIRTRACIPAGGGAQGAREVATYRVDHLLGWDLVPPAGIADNAADFGPSAVMKFVESDEARSLEDYDIVDRHRMAVLDYITGNTDRHAGNYRTVVESDRIRPVAIDHSLTFPEYRDTEFGIRSDFISHYMNDRGPDAPSDGSLHSDVLRDVRALHPDQLRSALGDLGLSDDAIKGAVDRLVEIQQDGKITGREWRPGIIV
;
A
#
# COMPACT_ATOMS: atom_id res chain seq x y z
N MET A 1 10.21 45.10 -28.31
CA MET A 1 11.59 45.05 -27.79
C MET A 1 11.87 46.33 -27.04
N PRO A 2 12.41 46.31 -25.80
CA PRO A 2 12.34 45.30 -24.72
C PRO A 2 11.79 45.95 -23.41
N GLY A 3 11.51 45.31 -22.26
CA GLY A 3 11.66 43.95 -21.74
C GLY A 3 11.59 43.98 -20.19
N ALA A 4 11.23 42.83 -19.58
CA ALA A 4 11.32 42.43 -18.16
C ALA A 4 10.29 43.04 -17.15
N GLY A 5 9.66 42.29 -16.23
CA GLY A 5 9.92 40.91 -15.80
C GLY A 5 8.72 40.28 -15.09
N SER A 6 8.50 39.02 -15.42
CA SER A 6 7.71 38.04 -14.67
C SER A 6 8.57 37.50 -13.53
N ASP A 7 8.13 37.63 -12.27
CA ASP A 7 8.58 36.79 -11.16
C ASP A 7 7.58 36.91 -10.01
N GLY A 8 6.92 35.80 -9.68
CA GLY A 8 5.93 35.78 -8.60
C GLY A 8 5.09 34.51 -8.49
N MET A 9 5.60 33.36 -8.95
CA MET A 9 5.00 32.04 -8.64
C MET A 9 6.10 31.01 -8.41
N SER A 10 6.81 31.13 -7.29
CA SER A 10 7.59 30.03 -6.73
C SER A 10 7.75 30.28 -5.23
N GLY A 11 7.00 29.55 -4.42
CA GLY A 11 7.10 29.71 -2.97
C GLY A 11 5.90 29.14 -2.23
N LEU A 12 5.71 27.82 -2.29
CA LEU A 12 4.82 27.15 -1.33
C LEU A 12 5.17 25.65 -1.16
N LEU A 13 6.42 25.38 -0.79
CA LEU A 13 6.65 24.36 0.22
C LEU A 13 6.25 25.00 1.55
N SER A 14 5.26 24.42 2.23
CA SER A 14 4.89 24.87 3.58
C SER A 14 6.12 24.83 4.48
N ARG A 15 6.22 25.75 5.46
CA ARG A 15 7.33 25.75 6.43
C ARG A 15 7.52 24.37 7.10
N LEU A 16 6.45 23.59 7.19
CA LEU A 16 6.45 22.22 7.70
C LEU A 16 7.16 21.24 6.74
N GLY A 17 6.89 21.31 5.43
CA GLY A 17 7.57 20.48 4.43
C GLY A 17 9.07 20.76 4.35
N GLN A 18 9.48 22.03 4.48
CA GLN A 18 10.90 22.38 4.55
C GLN A 18 11.57 21.86 5.84
N GLN A 19 10.88 21.88 6.97
CA GLN A 19 11.40 21.35 8.23
C GLN A 19 11.58 19.82 8.21
N ILE A 20 10.68 19.09 7.54
CA ILE A 20 10.79 17.63 7.37
C ILE A 20 12.01 17.30 6.50
N LEU A 21 12.15 17.94 5.33
CA LEU A 21 13.29 17.71 4.43
C LEU A 21 14.64 18.06 5.07
N GLN A 22 14.69 19.13 5.86
CA GLN A 22 15.93 19.55 6.53
C GLN A 22 16.34 18.58 7.65
N ARG A 23 15.38 17.95 8.33
CA ARG A 23 15.65 16.93 9.35
C ARG A 23 16.08 15.59 8.74
N ILE A 24 15.49 15.19 7.61
CA ILE A 24 15.92 14.01 6.83
C ILE A 24 17.38 14.16 6.38
N SER A 25 17.75 15.34 5.86
CA SER A 25 19.13 15.62 5.44
C SER A 25 20.15 15.53 6.59
N THR A 26 19.76 15.97 7.79
CA THR A 26 20.62 15.93 8.98
C THR A 26 20.87 14.50 9.47
N ALA A 27 19.85 13.63 9.44
CA ALA A 27 19.99 12.23 9.84
C ALA A 27 20.90 11.42 8.89
N LEU A 28 20.87 11.74 7.59
CA LEU A 28 21.71 11.09 6.58
C LEU A 28 23.21 11.41 6.75
N GLN A 29 23.55 12.60 7.23
CA GLN A 29 24.95 13.00 7.45
C GLN A 29 25.58 12.36 8.68
N SER A 30 24.78 12.04 9.72
CA SER A 30 25.27 11.36 10.92
C SER A 30 25.57 9.87 10.74
N GLY A 31 24.98 9.21 9.75
CA GLY A 31 25.17 7.78 9.49
C GLY A 31 26.44 7.42 8.69
N ALA A 32 27.04 8.39 7.99
CA ALA A 32 28.15 8.14 7.07
C ALA A 32 29.54 7.97 7.75
N ASN A 33 29.63 8.14 9.07
CA ASN A 33 30.92 8.24 9.78
C ASN A 33 31.29 7.03 10.65
N GLN A 34 30.59 5.90 10.55
CA GLN A 34 30.93 4.68 11.29
C GLN A 34 30.90 3.44 10.39
N GLY A 35 32.09 2.85 10.18
CA GLY A 35 32.20 1.44 9.76
C GLY A 35 33.11 1.17 8.57
N ALA A 36 34.42 1.32 8.74
CA ALA A 36 35.39 0.60 7.90
C ALA A 36 35.59 -0.81 8.50
N ALA A 37 35.31 -1.87 7.73
CA ALA A 37 35.59 -3.25 8.10
C ALA A 37 36.75 -3.83 7.27
N PRO A 38 37.62 -4.71 7.84
CA PRO A 38 38.77 -5.30 7.15
C PRO A 38 38.40 -6.54 6.30
N PRO A 39 39.28 -6.98 5.38
CA PRO A 39 38.92 -7.94 4.32
C PRO A 39 38.95 -9.39 4.80
N MET A 40 38.05 -10.22 4.26
CA MET A 40 38.00 -11.68 4.47
C MET A 40 38.47 -12.46 3.24
N HIS A 41 39.21 -13.54 3.51
CA HIS A 41 39.73 -14.51 2.53
C HIS A 41 38.63 -15.45 2.00
N HIS A 42 38.72 -15.77 0.71
CA HIS A 42 37.88 -16.74 -0.01
C HIS A 42 38.22 -18.19 0.36
N ALA A 43 37.18 -19.02 0.52
CA ALA A 43 37.25 -20.46 0.29
C ALA A 43 35.95 -20.93 -0.39
N ALA A 44 36.11 -21.56 -1.55
CA ALA A 44 35.07 -22.19 -2.35
C ALA A 44 34.83 -23.64 -1.89
N GLY A 45 33.61 -24.16 -2.07
CA GLY A 45 33.36 -25.59 -1.83
C GLY A 45 31.91 -26.05 -1.94
N GLU A 46 31.50 -26.33 -3.18
CA GLU A 46 30.66 -27.45 -3.63
C GLU A 46 29.15 -27.57 -3.27
N LEU A 47 28.37 -27.52 -4.35
CA LEU A 47 26.98 -27.94 -4.51
C LEU A 47 26.82 -29.47 -4.39
N ARG A 48 25.77 -29.91 -3.69
CA ARG A 48 25.15 -31.23 -3.94
C ARG A 48 23.64 -31.08 -4.06
N ALA A 49 23.13 -31.54 -5.20
CA ALA A 49 21.73 -31.70 -5.51
C ALA A 49 21.17 -32.98 -4.88
N THR A 50 19.95 -32.90 -4.35
CA THR A 50 19.05 -34.06 -4.23
C THR A 50 17.61 -33.59 -4.46
N GLY A 51 17.01 -34.07 -5.54
CA GLY A 51 15.59 -33.90 -5.81
C GLY A 51 14.73 -34.95 -5.12
N SER A 52 13.45 -34.64 -4.94
CA SER A 52 12.39 -35.64 -4.97
C SER A 52 11.04 -35.01 -5.31
N ASN A 53 10.33 -35.72 -6.19
CA ASN A 53 8.99 -35.45 -6.71
C ASN A 53 7.89 -36.00 -5.78
N ALA A 54 6.65 -35.58 -6.08
CA ALA A 54 5.34 -36.27 -5.96
C ALA A 54 4.35 -35.48 -5.08
N VAL A 55 3.32 -34.84 -5.66
CA VAL A 55 2.01 -35.38 -6.12
C VAL A 55 1.13 -35.85 -4.95
N GLY A 56 -0.03 -35.19 -4.79
CA GLY A 56 -1.12 -35.62 -3.91
C GLY A 56 -2.30 -34.67 -4.01
N ALA A 57 -3.18 -34.90 -4.99
CA ALA A 57 -4.49 -34.28 -5.08
C ALA A 57 -5.43 -34.97 -4.07
N ASP A 58 -6.32 -34.20 -3.44
CA ASP A 58 -7.58 -34.79 -2.97
C ASP A 58 -8.74 -33.79 -3.07
N ARG A 59 -9.80 -34.26 -3.73
CA ARG A 59 -11.08 -33.60 -3.93
C ARG A 59 -12.09 -34.23 -2.97
N HIS A 60 -12.92 -33.42 -2.31
CA HIS A 60 -14.36 -33.62 -2.11
C HIS A 60 -14.85 -32.82 -0.89
N ASN A 61 -15.71 -31.82 -1.10
CA ASN A 61 -17.07 -31.85 -0.53
C ASN A 61 -17.93 -30.70 -1.09
N MET A 62 -18.94 -31.06 -1.87
CA MET A 62 -20.07 -30.21 -2.20
C MET A 62 -21.15 -30.41 -1.13
N ARG A 63 -21.66 -29.32 -0.56
CA ARG A 63 -23.05 -29.26 -0.07
C ARG A 63 -23.62 -27.88 -0.36
N ALA A 64 -24.69 -27.90 -1.16
CA ALA A 64 -25.54 -26.78 -1.47
C ALA A 64 -26.30 -26.30 -0.23
N VAL A 65 -26.41 -24.97 -0.07
CA VAL A 65 -27.44 -24.32 0.74
C VAL A 65 -27.97 -23.15 -0.08
N GLU A 66 -29.18 -23.32 -0.61
CA GLU A 66 -30.02 -22.23 -1.09
C GLU A 66 -30.61 -21.49 0.11
N GLY A 67 -30.71 -20.16 0.03
CA GLY A 67 -31.67 -19.41 0.86
C GLY A 67 -31.31 -17.97 1.20
N HIS A 68 -32.00 -17.04 0.53
CA HIS A 68 -32.50 -15.75 1.04
C HIS A 68 -31.49 -14.69 1.52
N PHE A 69 -31.30 -13.68 0.67
CA PHE A 69 -30.74 -12.37 1.02
C PHE A 69 -31.72 -11.53 1.86
N PRO A 70 -31.29 -10.94 2.99
CA PRO A 70 -31.95 -9.79 3.55
C PRO A 70 -31.09 -8.52 3.45
N SER A 71 -31.69 -7.51 2.82
CA SER A 71 -31.78 -6.10 3.23
C SER A 71 -30.52 -5.39 3.75
N GLU A 72 -30.12 -4.38 2.98
CA GLU A 72 -29.15 -3.32 3.25
C GLU A 72 -29.16 -2.82 4.71
N SER A 73 -28.02 -2.94 5.39
CA SER A 73 -27.69 -2.12 6.56
C SER A 73 -27.03 -0.81 6.10
N PRO A 74 -27.16 0.30 6.86
CA PRO A 74 -26.74 1.62 6.40
C PRO A 74 -25.21 1.69 6.33
N ARG A 75 -24.66 1.87 5.12
CA ARG A 75 -23.24 2.14 4.92
C ARG A 75 -22.88 3.45 5.62
N HIS A 76 -21.84 3.44 6.44
CA HIS A 76 -21.20 4.67 6.92
C HIS A 76 -20.64 5.39 5.70
N VAL A 77 -21.30 6.48 5.29
CA VAL A 77 -20.75 7.39 4.28
C VAL A 77 -19.71 8.23 5.02
N PRO A 78 -18.41 8.05 4.80
CA PRO A 78 -17.43 8.97 5.36
C PRO A 78 -17.74 10.37 4.83
N ASP A 79 -17.60 11.39 5.69
CA ASP A 79 -17.79 12.81 5.35
C ASP A 79 -16.83 13.21 4.22
N THR A 80 -17.21 12.91 2.98
CA THR A 80 -16.41 13.21 1.81
C THR A 80 -16.59 14.71 1.55
N PRO A 81 -15.53 15.52 1.62
CA PRO A 81 -15.64 16.94 1.38
C PRO A 81 -16.14 17.20 -0.04
N PRO A 82 -16.94 18.26 -0.27
CA PRO A 82 -17.46 18.59 -1.60
C PRO A 82 -16.31 18.79 -2.60
N ALA A 83 -16.56 18.41 -3.86
CA ALA A 83 -15.62 18.41 -4.98
C ALA A 83 -14.91 19.76 -5.29
N THR A 84 -15.24 20.83 -4.56
CA THR A 84 -14.67 22.18 -4.71
C THR A 84 -13.52 22.47 -3.74
N ALA A 85 -13.25 21.62 -2.75
CA ALA A 85 -12.09 21.77 -1.87
C ALA A 85 -10.86 21.08 -2.48
N THR A 86 -9.96 21.87 -3.08
CA THR A 86 -8.73 21.36 -3.73
C THR A 86 -7.64 20.90 -2.75
N GLY A 87 -7.86 21.05 -1.44
CA GLY A 87 -6.94 20.61 -0.39
C GLY A 87 -7.37 19.29 0.23
N TYR A 88 -6.47 18.30 0.24
CA TYR A 88 -6.67 17.07 1.00
C TYR A 88 -6.73 17.37 2.49
N ARG A 89 -7.70 16.77 3.17
CA ARG A 89 -7.83 16.79 4.62
C ARG A 89 -7.63 15.36 5.12
N PRO A 90 -6.59 15.12 5.95
CA PRO A 90 -6.41 13.83 6.61
C PRO A 90 -7.69 13.40 7.35
N SER A 91 -8.01 12.12 7.25
CA SER A 91 -9.11 11.52 8.03
C SER A 91 -8.82 11.64 9.53
N ARG A 92 -9.86 11.48 10.36
CA ARG A 92 -9.70 11.46 11.81
C ARG A 92 -8.74 10.33 12.21
N GLU A 93 -8.88 9.17 11.60
CA GLU A 93 -8.09 7.98 11.86
C GLU A 93 -6.62 8.20 11.45
N GLU A 94 -6.35 8.84 10.31
CA GLU A 94 -4.98 9.23 9.92
C GLU A 94 -4.36 10.16 10.97
N LEU A 95 -5.10 11.18 11.43
CA LEU A 95 -4.62 12.10 12.48
C LEU A 95 -4.39 11.38 13.80
N GLU A 96 -5.21 10.39 14.14
CA GLU A 96 -5.03 9.52 15.29
C GLU A 96 -3.77 8.67 15.14
N MET A 97 -3.51 8.06 13.98
CA MET A 97 -2.28 7.29 13.72
C MET A 97 -1.02 8.16 13.87
N ARG A 98 -1.06 9.42 13.43
CA ARG A 98 0.05 10.38 13.61
C ARG A 98 0.36 10.69 15.07
N ARG A 99 -0.62 10.56 15.97
CA ARG A 99 -0.52 10.94 17.39
C ARG A 99 -0.37 9.75 18.33
N GLY A 100 -1.01 8.62 18.02
CA GLY A 100 -1.32 7.53 18.94
C GLY A 100 -0.10 6.86 19.57
N LEU A 101 1.09 7.03 18.98
CA LEU A 101 2.32 6.42 19.45
C LEU A 101 3.45 7.42 19.79
N SER A 102 3.18 8.73 19.72
CA SER A 102 4.20 9.77 19.84
C SER A 102 4.45 10.28 21.26
N GLY A 103 3.59 9.96 22.22
CA GLY A 103 3.78 10.29 23.64
C GLY A 103 4.34 9.12 24.46
N PRO A 104 4.80 9.33 25.70
CA PRO A 104 5.11 8.25 26.62
C PRO A 104 3.82 7.49 27.00
N ASP A 105 3.85 6.16 26.89
CA ASP A 105 2.76 5.28 27.32
C ASP A 105 3.35 4.16 28.21
N PRO A 106 3.15 4.23 29.54
CA PRO A 106 3.77 3.31 30.49
C PRO A 106 3.29 1.87 30.38
N GLY A 107 2.19 1.60 29.66
CA GLY A 107 1.69 0.25 29.39
C GLY A 107 2.02 -0.29 28.00
N ARG A 108 2.80 0.45 27.20
CA ARG A 108 3.08 0.07 25.81
C ARG A 108 3.89 -1.21 25.71
N ARG A 109 3.43 -2.13 24.87
CA ARG A 109 4.15 -3.34 24.49
C ARG A 109 4.57 -3.25 23.04
N VAL A 110 5.75 -3.76 22.73
CA VAL A 110 6.31 -3.74 21.38
C VAL A 110 6.96 -5.09 21.11
N ASP A 111 6.44 -5.79 20.11
CA ASP A 111 6.95 -7.08 19.67
C ASP A 111 7.49 -6.93 18.24
N SER A 112 8.66 -7.52 17.97
CA SER A 112 9.14 -7.66 16.60
C SER A 112 8.28 -8.68 15.86
N LEU A 113 7.84 -8.35 14.65
CA LEU A 113 7.17 -9.30 13.77
C LEU A 113 8.23 -9.96 12.89
N HIS A 114 8.32 -11.30 12.96
CA HIS A 114 9.19 -12.11 12.11
C HIS A 114 8.34 -13.15 11.36
N GLY A 115 8.68 -13.46 10.11
CA GLY A 115 8.00 -14.49 9.32
C GLY A 115 6.83 -13.96 8.46
N PRO A 116 5.84 -14.79 8.07
CA PRO A 116 4.78 -14.40 7.13
C PRO A 116 3.93 -13.21 7.57
N ASP A 117 3.91 -12.89 8.87
CA ASP A 117 3.30 -11.66 9.43
C ASP A 117 4.12 -10.38 9.18
N ALA A 118 5.41 -10.54 8.89
CA ALA A 118 6.32 -9.53 8.38
C ALA A 118 6.59 -9.87 6.92
N THR A 119 5.59 -9.72 6.07
CA THR A 119 5.66 -10.14 4.67
C THR A 119 6.93 -9.69 3.98
N LEU A 120 7.78 -10.67 3.69
CA LEU A 120 8.90 -10.58 2.78
C LEU A 120 8.64 -11.64 1.71
N GLY A 121 8.37 -11.17 0.49
CA GLY A 121 8.61 -11.96 -0.70
C GLY A 121 10.05 -12.49 -0.67
N ASN A 122 10.20 -13.75 -1.05
CA ASN A 122 11.44 -14.52 -0.99
C ASN A 122 12.66 -13.77 -1.55
N ASP A 123 13.56 -13.30 -0.67
CA ASP A 123 14.92 -12.84 -1.02
C ASP A 123 15.93 -13.19 0.10
N LEU A 124 15.75 -14.37 0.72
CA LEU A 124 16.55 -14.87 1.86
C LEU A 124 17.98 -15.34 1.51
N GLU A 125 18.52 -15.07 0.33
CA GLU A 125 19.82 -15.64 -0.08
C GLU A 125 21.05 -14.72 0.09
N ARG A 126 20.94 -13.51 0.65
CA ARG A 126 22.07 -12.54 0.61
C ARG A 126 22.49 -11.86 1.91
N GLY A 127 22.14 -12.39 3.09
CA GLY A 127 22.59 -11.80 4.36
C GLY A 127 22.14 -10.34 4.54
N GLN A 128 20.99 -10.01 3.97
CA GLN A 128 20.41 -8.67 4.04
C GLN A 128 19.87 -8.40 5.45
N ARG A 129 19.87 -7.13 5.86
CA ARG A 129 19.17 -6.69 7.07
C ARG A 129 17.71 -7.13 6.98
N GLU A 130 17.09 -7.51 8.10
CA GLU A 130 15.65 -7.80 8.12
C GLU A 130 14.87 -6.47 8.05
N LYS A 131 13.81 -6.41 7.24
CA LYS A 131 12.86 -5.29 7.24
C LYS A 131 12.30 -5.19 8.66
N GLN A 132 12.41 -4.02 9.27
CA GLN A 132 11.97 -3.85 10.65
C GLN A 132 10.48 -3.55 10.68
N VAL A 133 9.71 -4.49 11.23
CA VAL A 133 8.27 -4.36 11.41
C VAL A 133 7.94 -4.79 12.83
N TYR A 134 7.19 -3.95 13.54
CA TYR A 134 6.83 -4.19 14.93
C TYR A 134 5.33 -4.14 15.11
N ARG A 135 4.81 -4.95 16.04
CA ARG A 135 3.48 -4.76 16.59
C ARG A 135 3.59 -3.95 17.88
N ALA A 136 2.88 -2.85 17.96
CA ALA A 136 2.76 -2.05 19.17
C ALA A 136 1.35 -2.16 19.74
N GLU A 137 1.25 -2.28 21.06
CA GLU A 137 -0.02 -2.24 21.80
C GLU A 137 0.05 -1.13 22.85
N SER A 138 -0.92 -0.22 22.81
CA SER A 138 -1.07 0.87 23.78
C SER A 138 -1.80 0.40 25.04
N SER A 139 -1.67 1.15 26.14
CA SER A 139 -2.33 0.82 27.41
C SER A 139 -3.86 0.78 27.36
N ASP A 140 -4.48 1.42 26.36
CA ASP A 140 -5.91 1.37 26.09
C ASP A 140 -6.34 0.13 25.26
N GLY A 141 -5.40 -0.74 24.91
CA GLY A 141 -5.63 -1.96 24.11
C GLY A 141 -5.59 -1.73 22.60
N SER A 142 -5.36 -0.49 22.13
CA SER A 142 -5.19 -0.20 20.71
C SER A 142 -3.92 -0.86 20.18
N ARG A 143 -4.02 -1.50 19.01
CA ARG A 143 -2.91 -2.24 18.39
C ARG A 143 -2.55 -1.67 17.03
N TYR A 144 -1.25 -1.65 16.73
CA TYR A 144 -0.68 -1.01 15.56
C TYR A 144 0.45 -1.86 14.97
N VAL A 145 0.64 -1.73 13.66
CA VAL A 145 1.87 -2.11 12.96
C VAL A 145 2.73 -0.86 12.80
N VAL A 146 3.99 -0.94 13.23
CA VAL A 146 4.97 0.14 13.17
C VAL A 146 6.12 -0.27 12.26
N LYS A 147 6.39 0.53 11.24
CA LYS A 147 7.48 0.36 10.27
C LYS A 147 8.41 1.57 10.34
N PRO A 148 9.54 1.50 11.06
CA PRO A 148 10.46 2.62 11.20
C PRO A 148 11.16 2.96 9.89
N PHE A 149 11.36 4.26 9.63
CA PHE A 149 12.02 4.73 8.41
C PHE A 149 13.49 4.27 8.33
N THR A 150 14.14 4.08 9.48
CA THR A 150 15.51 3.56 9.59
C THR A 150 15.62 2.07 9.23
N GLY A 151 14.50 1.35 9.23
CA GLY A 151 14.42 -0.07 8.90
C GLY A 151 14.00 -0.36 7.46
N GLU A 152 13.84 0.67 6.62
CA GLU A 152 13.46 0.52 5.21
C GLU A 152 14.59 -0.10 4.39
N ILE A 153 14.21 -1.00 3.47
CA ILE A 153 15.13 -1.71 2.59
C ILE A 153 14.61 -1.60 1.17
N ARG A 154 15.44 -1.06 0.28
CA ARG A 154 15.08 -0.93 -1.12
C ARG A 154 15.11 -2.29 -1.82
N THR A 155 13.94 -2.75 -2.24
CA THR A 155 13.75 -4.00 -3.00
C THR A 155 13.37 -3.76 -4.47
N ARG A 156 12.87 -2.56 -4.80
CA ARG A 156 12.48 -2.18 -6.18
C ARG A 156 13.26 -0.98 -6.64
N ALA A 157 13.75 -1.02 -7.88
CA ALA A 157 14.55 0.09 -8.42
C ALA A 157 13.70 1.37 -8.58
N CYS A 158 12.44 1.20 -8.98
CA CYS A 158 11.45 2.26 -9.15
C CYS A 158 10.95 2.90 -7.84
N ILE A 159 11.43 2.41 -6.69
CA ILE A 159 11.16 2.96 -5.36
C ILE A 159 12.46 3.59 -4.81
N PRO A 160 12.45 4.85 -4.36
CA PRO A 160 13.62 5.50 -3.78
C PRO A 160 14.17 4.77 -2.55
N ALA A 161 15.49 4.84 -2.34
CA ALA A 161 16.17 4.21 -1.21
C ALA A 161 16.21 5.09 0.07
N GLY A 162 15.58 6.27 0.05
CA GLY A 162 15.63 7.23 1.15
C GLY A 162 14.69 6.84 2.30
N GLY A 163 15.13 7.02 3.54
CA GLY A 163 14.32 6.72 4.72
C GLY A 163 12.99 7.48 4.72
N GLY A 164 11.89 6.72 4.81
CA GLY A 164 10.52 7.21 4.74
C GLY A 164 9.86 7.05 3.38
N ALA A 165 10.61 6.65 2.33
CA ALA A 165 10.05 6.48 1.00
C ALA A 165 9.05 5.33 0.94
N GLN A 166 9.30 4.23 1.67
CA GLN A 166 8.36 3.11 1.75
C GLN A 166 7.21 3.43 2.70
N GLY A 167 7.47 4.06 3.84
CA GLY A 167 6.45 4.47 4.80
C GLY A 167 5.45 5.48 4.23
N ALA A 168 5.90 6.42 3.39
CA ALA A 168 5.03 7.36 2.69
C ALA A 168 4.01 6.64 1.78
N ARG A 169 4.41 5.52 1.18
CA ARG A 169 3.58 4.72 0.26
C ARG A 169 2.48 3.92 0.96
N GLU A 170 2.72 3.53 2.21
CA GLU A 170 1.68 2.96 3.09
C GLU A 170 0.55 3.96 3.31
N VAL A 171 0.91 5.19 3.70
CA VAL A 171 -0.09 6.25 3.94
C VAL A 171 -0.74 6.69 2.63
N ALA A 172 0.03 6.84 1.56
CA ALA A 172 -0.50 7.19 0.24
C ALA A 172 -1.59 6.19 -0.21
N THR A 173 -1.35 4.89 -0.01
CA THR A 173 -2.31 3.85 -0.39
C THR A 173 -3.58 3.91 0.45
N TYR A 174 -3.45 4.12 1.76
CA TYR A 174 -4.60 4.37 2.64
C TYR A 174 -5.42 5.58 2.17
N ARG A 175 -4.78 6.68 1.78
CA ARG A 175 -5.49 7.87 1.31
C ARG A 175 -6.27 7.63 0.02
N VAL A 176 -5.72 6.85 -0.92
CA VAL A 176 -6.44 6.45 -2.14
C VAL A 176 -7.69 5.63 -1.78
N ASP A 177 -7.53 4.61 -0.96
CA ASP A 177 -8.64 3.77 -0.49
C ASP A 177 -9.70 4.58 0.28
N HIS A 178 -9.28 5.48 1.16
CA HIS A 178 -10.16 6.35 1.93
C HIS A 178 -10.96 7.31 1.05
N LEU A 179 -10.33 7.91 0.03
CA LEU A 179 -11.02 8.77 -0.93
C LEU A 179 -12.04 8.01 -1.80
N LEU A 180 -11.80 6.72 -2.04
CA LEU A 180 -12.72 5.84 -2.76
C LEU A 180 -13.81 5.26 -1.85
N GLY A 181 -13.63 5.32 -0.53
CA GLY A 181 -14.60 4.89 0.47
C GLY A 181 -14.76 3.37 0.57
N TRP A 182 -13.68 2.61 0.37
CA TRP A 182 -13.74 1.15 0.25
C TRP A 182 -13.34 0.37 1.50
N ASP A 183 -12.62 0.98 2.43
CA ASP A 183 -12.14 0.36 3.69
C ASP A 183 -11.36 -0.95 3.43
N LEU A 184 -10.61 -1.01 2.33
CA LEU A 184 -9.71 -2.13 2.07
C LEU A 184 -8.40 -1.97 2.83
N VAL A 185 -7.93 -0.73 3.01
CA VAL A 185 -6.62 -0.44 3.62
C VAL A 185 -6.86 0.03 5.06
N PRO A 186 -6.26 -0.63 6.07
CA PRO A 186 -6.39 -0.17 7.45
C PRO A 186 -5.86 1.27 7.60
N PRO A 187 -6.44 2.08 8.50
CA PRO A 187 -5.96 3.43 8.74
C PRO A 187 -4.46 3.51 8.96
N ALA A 188 -3.80 4.38 8.21
CA ALA A 188 -2.36 4.56 8.25
C ALA A 188 -1.96 6.04 8.34
N GLY A 189 -0.84 6.31 9.01
CA GLY A 189 -0.28 7.66 9.17
C GLY A 189 1.24 7.62 9.38
N ILE A 190 1.88 8.79 9.30
CA ILE A 190 3.30 8.97 9.65
C ILE A 190 3.38 9.60 11.03
N ALA A 191 4.03 8.93 11.97
CA ALA A 191 4.31 9.47 13.29
C ALA A 191 5.77 9.93 13.36
N ASP A 192 6.01 11.12 13.94
CA ASP A 192 7.38 11.66 14.13
C ASP A 192 8.23 10.78 15.06
N ASN A 193 7.57 10.11 16.00
CA ASN A 193 8.13 9.07 16.83
C ASN A 193 7.01 8.04 17.09
N ALA A 194 7.23 6.77 16.76
CA ALA A 194 6.32 5.69 17.11
C ALA A 194 7.08 4.63 17.89
N ALA A 195 6.61 4.30 19.09
CA ALA A 195 7.23 3.27 19.93
C ALA A 195 8.76 3.44 20.11
N ASP A 196 9.22 4.69 20.20
CA ASP A 196 10.62 5.08 20.36
C ASP A 196 11.58 4.67 19.23
N PHE A 197 11.03 4.31 18.06
CA PHE A 197 11.82 4.02 16.86
C PHE A 197 12.10 5.26 15.99
N GLY A 198 11.66 6.45 16.41
CA GLY A 198 11.71 7.66 15.59
C GLY A 198 10.64 7.67 14.48
N PRO A 199 10.85 8.46 13.42
CA PRO A 199 9.88 8.59 12.33
C PRO A 199 9.50 7.24 11.74
N SER A 200 8.21 6.95 11.69
CA SER A 200 7.68 5.65 11.30
C SER A 200 6.36 5.78 10.56
N ALA A 201 6.10 4.84 9.63
CA ALA A 201 4.74 4.58 9.20
C ALA A 201 4.05 3.72 10.27
N VAL A 202 2.82 4.11 10.61
CA VAL A 202 1.98 3.45 11.59
C VAL A 202 0.67 3.09 10.93
N MET A 203 0.24 1.85 11.09
CA MET A 203 -1.02 1.34 10.56
C MET A 203 -1.80 0.69 11.70
N LYS A 204 -3.12 0.86 11.73
CA LYS A 204 -3.99 0.16 12.68
C LYS A 204 -3.88 -1.35 12.44
N PHE A 205 -3.66 -2.11 13.51
CA PHE A 205 -3.66 -3.57 13.44
C PHE A 205 -5.10 -4.08 13.23
N VAL A 206 -5.27 -5.05 12.33
CA VAL A 206 -6.56 -5.65 12.02
C VAL A 206 -6.54 -7.12 12.41
N GLU A 207 -7.43 -7.49 13.33
CA GLU A 207 -7.71 -8.90 13.65
C GLU A 207 -8.27 -9.59 12.40
N SER A 208 -7.51 -10.53 11.87
CA SER A 208 -7.82 -11.15 10.58
C SER A 208 -7.18 -12.52 10.43
N ASP A 209 -7.82 -13.35 9.62
CA ASP A 209 -7.28 -14.63 9.16
C ASP A 209 -6.28 -14.39 8.01
N GLU A 210 -5.54 -15.43 7.66
CA GLU A 210 -4.73 -15.45 6.43
C GLU A 210 -5.58 -15.21 5.18
N ALA A 211 -4.92 -14.84 4.08
CA ALA A 211 -5.56 -14.74 2.77
C ALA A 211 -6.32 -16.02 2.40
N ARG A 212 -7.56 -15.86 1.96
CA ARG A 212 -8.34 -16.89 1.27
C ARG A 212 -8.17 -16.81 -0.24
N SER A 213 -8.66 -17.83 -0.94
CA SER A 213 -8.76 -17.83 -2.40
C SER A 213 -9.56 -16.63 -2.88
N LEU A 214 -9.20 -16.06 -4.03
CA LEU A 214 -9.84 -14.84 -4.51
C LEU A 214 -11.35 -15.01 -4.73
N GLU A 215 -11.77 -16.20 -5.15
CA GLU A 215 -13.15 -16.57 -5.41
C GLU A 215 -14.02 -16.61 -4.15
N ASP A 216 -13.42 -16.63 -2.95
CA ASP A 216 -14.15 -16.53 -1.69
C ASP A 216 -14.60 -15.09 -1.40
N TYR A 217 -14.03 -14.08 -2.08
CA TYR A 217 -14.42 -12.68 -1.95
C TYR A 217 -15.47 -12.28 -2.98
N ASP A 218 -16.37 -11.39 -2.55
CA ASP A 218 -17.36 -10.77 -3.43
C ASP A 218 -16.67 -10.09 -4.64
N ILE A 219 -17.33 -10.15 -5.80
CA ILE A 219 -16.78 -9.57 -7.03
C ILE A 219 -16.51 -8.06 -6.88
N VAL A 220 -17.32 -7.34 -6.12
CA VAL A 220 -17.11 -5.92 -5.83
C VAL A 220 -15.78 -5.72 -5.13
N ASP A 221 -15.47 -6.53 -4.11
CA ASP A 221 -14.21 -6.41 -3.36
C ASP A 221 -12.99 -6.81 -4.19
N ARG A 222 -13.13 -7.85 -5.02
CA ARG A 222 -12.08 -8.20 -5.98
C ARG A 222 -11.78 -7.06 -6.94
N HIS A 223 -12.82 -6.42 -7.48
CA HIS A 223 -12.66 -5.30 -8.41
C HIS A 223 -12.11 -4.04 -7.71
N ARG A 224 -12.52 -3.76 -6.47
CA ARG A 224 -11.96 -2.66 -5.68
C ARG A 224 -10.47 -2.84 -5.44
N MET A 225 -10.05 -4.03 -5.03
CA MET A 225 -8.64 -4.34 -4.82
C MET A 225 -7.84 -4.22 -6.13
N ALA A 226 -8.36 -4.78 -7.23
CA ALA A 226 -7.72 -4.67 -8.54
C ALA A 226 -7.54 -3.22 -8.98
N VAL A 227 -8.56 -2.36 -8.76
CA VAL A 227 -8.46 -0.93 -9.06
C VAL A 227 -7.48 -0.22 -8.13
N LEU A 228 -7.51 -0.50 -6.84
CA LEU A 228 -6.56 0.07 -5.87
C LEU A 228 -5.12 -0.26 -6.27
N ASP A 229 -4.83 -1.54 -6.54
CA ASP A 229 -3.50 -1.98 -6.94
C ASP A 229 -3.09 -1.41 -8.31
N TYR A 230 -4.04 -1.19 -9.22
CA TYR A 230 -3.74 -0.56 -10.51
C TYR A 230 -3.44 0.94 -10.36
N ILE A 231 -4.30 1.71 -9.67
CA ILE A 231 -4.10 3.15 -9.44
C ILE A 231 -2.78 3.39 -8.71
N THR A 232 -2.50 2.61 -7.66
CA THR A 232 -1.28 2.74 -6.87
C THR A 232 -0.07 2.17 -7.61
N GLY A 233 -0.26 1.24 -8.54
CA GLY A 233 0.84 0.60 -9.24
C GLY A 233 1.57 -0.41 -8.38
N ASN A 234 0.81 -1.20 -7.62
CA ASN A 234 1.36 -2.16 -6.70
C ASN A 234 2.18 -3.22 -7.47
N THR A 235 3.44 -3.38 -7.08
CA THR A 235 4.38 -4.31 -7.71
C THR A 235 4.54 -5.61 -6.91
N ASP A 236 3.70 -5.83 -5.90
CA ASP A 236 3.88 -6.93 -4.94
C ASP A 236 2.58 -7.42 -4.27
N ARG A 237 1.38 -7.26 -4.88
CA ARG A 237 0.17 -7.86 -4.29
C ARG A 237 0.15 -9.37 -4.54
N HIS A 238 0.37 -10.14 -3.48
CA HIS A 238 0.21 -11.59 -3.42
C HIS A 238 -0.51 -12.01 -2.13
N ALA A 239 -0.86 -13.29 -1.98
CA ALA A 239 -1.55 -13.86 -0.78
C ALA A 239 -0.90 -13.60 0.59
N GLY A 240 0.35 -13.12 0.64
CA GLY A 240 0.95 -12.66 1.90
C GLY A 240 0.55 -11.21 2.24
N ASN A 241 0.32 -10.39 1.21
CA ASN A 241 0.09 -8.95 1.36
C ASN A 241 -1.40 -8.62 1.43
N TYR A 242 -2.28 -9.57 1.68
CA TYR A 242 -3.66 -9.28 2.09
C TYR A 242 -4.13 -10.28 3.13
N ARG A 243 -5.10 -9.86 3.94
CA ARG A 243 -5.69 -10.67 5.01
C ARG A 243 -7.18 -10.84 4.78
N THR A 244 -7.78 -11.77 5.50
CA THR A 244 -9.22 -12.01 5.45
C THR A 244 -9.89 -11.58 6.74
N VAL A 245 -10.85 -10.67 6.65
CA VAL A 245 -11.76 -10.39 7.77
C VAL A 245 -13.08 -11.10 7.52
N VAL A 246 -13.50 -11.88 8.52
CA VAL A 246 -14.80 -12.56 8.53
C VAL A 246 -15.72 -11.83 9.49
N GLU A 247 -16.68 -11.12 8.93
CA GLU A 247 -17.79 -10.50 9.65
C GLU A 247 -19.01 -11.43 9.58
N SER A 248 -20.07 -11.15 10.35
CA SER A 248 -21.22 -12.07 10.48
C SER A 248 -21.92 -12.40 9.17
N ASP A 249 -21.83 -11.53 8.17
CA ASP A 249 -22.52 -11.61 6.87
C ASP A 249 -21.59 -11.46 5.66
N ARG A 250 -20.29 -11.20 5.87
CA ARG A 250 -19.36 -10.88 4.79
C ARG A 250 -17.96 -11.38 5.08
N ILE A 251 -17.31 -11.87 4.04
CA ILE A 251 -15.87 -12.11 4.01
C ILE A 251 -15.27 -11.02 3.12
N ARG A 252 -14.32 -10.26 3.64
CA ARG A 252 -13.68 -9.18 2.89
C ARG A 252 -12.16 -9.28 2.93
N PRO A 253 -11.47 -8.95 1.83
CA PRO A 253 -10.03 -8.81 1.85
C PRO A 253 -9.64 -7.50 2.55
N VAL A 254 -8.49 -7.51 3.21
CA VAL A 254 -7.85 -6.33 3.78
C VAL A 254 -6.45 -6.22 3.18
N ALA A 255 -6.19 -5.10 2.50
CA ALA A 255 -4.94 -4.81 1.84
C ALA A 255 -3.89 -4.39 2.88
N ILE A 256 -2.73 -5.05 2.89
CA ILE A 256 -1.60 -4.69 3.75
C ILE A 256 -0.31 -4.60 2.91
N ASP A 257 0.74 -4.07 3.53
CA ASP A 257 2.10 -3.91 2.96
C ASP A 257 2.16 -3.23 1.59
N HIS A 258 1.98 -1.92 1.58
CA HIS A 258 1.97 -1.09 0.37
C HIS A 258 3.31 -0.39 0.12
N SER A 259 4.38 -0.83 0.76
CA SER A 259 5.72 -0.26 0.62
C SER A 259 6.24 -0.21 -0.82
N LEU A 260 5.70 -1.05 -1.72
CA LEU A 260 6.09 -1.18 -3.13
C LEU A 260 5.03 -0.67 -4.13
N THR A 261 4.29 0.37 -3.72
CA THR A 261 3.34 1.13 -4.56
C THR A 261 3.94 2.47 -5.01
N PHE A 262 3.22 3.25 -5.83
CA PHE A 262 3.63 4.54 -6.38
C PHE A 262 5.07 4.57 -6.93
N PRO A 263 5.39 3.71 -7.89
CA PRO A 263 6.71 3.68 -8.50
C PRO A 263 6.97 4.98 -9.28
N GLU A 264 8.21 5.49 -9.23
CA GLU A 264 8.58 6.75 -9.91
C GLU A 264 8.65 6.60 -11.43
N TYR A 265 8.80 5.37 -11.90
CA TYR A 265 8.79 5.02 -13.30
C TYR A 265 8.26 3.59 -13.46
N ARG A 266 7.82 3.26 -14.68
CA ARG A 266 7.30 1.92 -14.98
C ARG A 266 8.40 0.88 -14.78
N ASP A 267 8.18 -0.02 -13.85
CA ASP A 267 9.09 -1.14 -13.61
C ASP A 267 8.90 -2.18 -14.72
N THR A 268 9.86 -2.25 -15.64
CA THR A 268 9.80 -3.19 -16.78
C THR A 268 10.22 -4.61 -16.40
N GLU A 269 10.83 -4.80 -15.23
CA GLU A 269 11.27 -6.11 -14.73
C GLU A 269 10.14 -6.80 -13.97
N PHE A 270 9.55 -6.10 -13.00
CA PHE A 270 8.52 -6.68 -12.13
C PHE A 270 7.10 -6.38 -12.59
N GLY A 271 6.88 -5.19 -13.15
CA GLY A 271 5.56 -4.71 -13.54
C GLY A 271 4.65 -4.39 -12.36
N ILE A 272 3.40 -4.00 -12.67
CA ILE A 272 2.32 -4.11 -11.70
C ILE A 272 2.10 -5.61 -11.50
N ARG A 273 2.12 -6.06 -10.24
CA ARG A 273 1.99 -7.47 -9.89
C ARG A 273 0.93 -7.59 -8.82
N SER A 274 -0.18 -8.21 -9.19
CA SER A 274 -1.34 -8.28 -8.31
C SER A 274 -2.25 -9.44 -8.66
N ASP A 275 -2.35 -10.42 -7.75
CA ASP A 275 -3.30 -11.55 -7.87
C ASP A 275 -4.71 -11.09 -8.28
N PHE A 276 -5.20 -9.97 -7.72
CA PHE A 276 -6.51 -9.39 -8.04
C PHE A 276 -6.61 -8.82 -9.47
N ILE A 277 -5.55 -8.19 -10.00
CA ILE A 277 -5.52 -7.70 -11.37
C ILE A 277 -5.40 -8.86 -12.35
N SER A 278 -4.56 -9.86 -12.05
CA SER A 278 -4.44 -11.08 -12.85
C SER A 278 -5.78 -11.78 -12.98
N HIS A 279 -6.48 -11.96 -11.86
CA HIS A 279 -7.82 -12.54 -11.81
C HIS A 279 -8.80 -11.67 -12.60
N TYR A 280 -8.86 -10.36 -12.37
CA TYR A 280 -9.73 -9.45 -13.13
C TYR A 280 -9.47 -9.48 -14.66
N MET A 281 -8.24 -9.67 -15.09
CA MET A 281 -7.90 -9.68 -16.52
C MET A 281 -8.15 -11.03 -17.18
N ASN A 282 -7.87 -12.13 -16.48
CA ASN A 282 -7.78 -13.46 -17.08
C ASN A 282 -8.90 -14.41 -16.67
N ASP A 283 -9.45 -14.27 -15.46
CA ASP A 283 -10.45 -15.19 -14.91
C ASP A 283 -11.50 -14.41 -14.14
N ARG A 284 -12.43 -13.80 -14.87
CA ARG A 284 -13.40 -12.86 -14.28
C ARG A 284 -14.50 -13.53 -13.46
N GLY A 285 -14.62 -14.86 -13.53
CA GLY A 285 -15.73 -15.59 -12.96
C GLY A 285 -17.08 -15.33 -13.68
N PRO A 286 -18.14 -16.04 -13.26
CA PRO A 286 -19.44 -16.00 -13.94
C PRO A 286 -20.23 -14.69 -13.73
N ASP A 287 -19.96 -13.98 -12.63
CA ASP A 287 -20.72 -12.79 -12.22
C ASP A 287 -20.15 -11.48 -12.80
N ALA A 288 -19.04 -11.54 -13.52
CA ALA A 288 -18.42 -10.36 -14.09
C ALA A 288 -19.09 -9.86 -15.36
N PRO A 289 -19.06 -8.53 -15.62
CA PRO A 289 -19.55 -7.97 -16.87
C PRO A 289 -18.88 -8.61 -18.10
N SER A 290 -19.70 -9.04 -19.06
CA SER A 290 -19.24 -9.75 -20.26
C SER A 290 -18.35 -8.89 -21.18
N ASP A 291 -18.49 -7.56 -21.11
CA ASP A 291 -17.66 -6.60 -21.87
C ASP A 291 -16.32 -6.27 -21.18
N GLY A 292 -16.09 -6.85 -20.00
CA GLY A 292 -14.92 -6.61 -19.18
C GLY A 292 -14.91 -5.29 -18.43
N SER A 293 -16.04 -4.60 -18.34
CA SER A 293 -16.16 -3.44 -17.46
C SER A 293 -16.01 -3.83 -15.99
N LEU A 294 -15.67 -2.84 -15.16
CA LEU A 294 -15.74 -2.98 -13.72
C LEU A 294 -17.20 -3.14 -13.28
N HIS A 295 -17.41 -3.80 -12.14
CA HIS A 295 -18.70 -3.78 -11.46
C HIS A 295 -19.20 -2.33 -11.29
N SER A 296 -20.50 -2.11 -11.49
CA SER A 296 -21.11 -0.78 -11.59
C SER A 296 -20.88 0.08 -10.35
N ASP A 297 -20.97 -0.50 -9.15
CA ASP A 297 -20.66 0.18 -7.89
C ASP A 297 -19.22 0.68 -7.83
N VAL A 298 -18.25 -0.15 -8.25
CA VAL A 298 -16.83 0.23 -8.27
C VAL A 298 -16.60 1.35 -9.27
N LEU A 299 -17.19 1.24 -10.47
CA LEU A 299 -17.06 2.27 -11.49
C LEU A 299 -17.71 3.61 -11.08
N ARG A 300 -18.84 3.57 -10.37
CA ARG A 300 -19.47 4.76 -9.80
C ARG A 300 -18.50 5.47 -8.85
N ASP A 301 -17.93 4.74 -7.91
CA ASP A 301 -17.04 5.31 -6.89
C ASP A 301 -15.75 5.87 -7.54
N VAL A 302 -15.16 5.15 -8.51
CA VAL A 302 -13.99 5.61 -9.27
C VAL A 302 -14.27 6.89 -10.07
N ARG A 303 -15.44 6.99 -10.71
CA ARG A 303 -15.84 8.20 -11.47
C ARG A 303 -16.16 9.39 -10.57
N ALA A 304 -16.50 9.15 -9.30
CA ALA A 304 -16.74 10.22 -8.34
C ALA A 304 -15.45 10.87 -7.83
N LEU A 305 -14.33 10.14 -7.82
CA LEU A 305 -13.04 10.66 -7.36
C LEU A 305 -12.42 11.63 -8.38
N HIS A 306 -12.30 12.92 -8.03
CA HIS A 306 -11.67 13.89 -8.92
C HIS A 306 -10.13 13.72 -8.95
N PRO A 307 -9.47 13.76 -10.13
CA PRO A 307 -8.01 13.65 -10.24
C PRO A 307 -7.22 14.63 -9.37
N ASP A 308 -7.70 15.86 -9.19
CA ASP A 308 -7.04 16.85 -8.32
C ASP A 308 -7.16 16.51 -6.82
N GLN A 309 -8.23 15.81 -6.40
CA GLN A 309 -8.34 15.32 -5.03
C GLN A 309 -7.26 14.26 -4.77
N LEU A 310 -7.08 13.32 -5.71
CA LEU A 310 -6.00 12.35 -5.66
C LEU A 310 -4.62 13.02 -5.62
N ARG A 311 -4.35 13.97 -6.52
CA ARG A 311 -3.08 14.71 -6.53
C ARG A 311 -2.81 15.42 -5.20
N SER A 312 -3.82 16.11 -4.66
CA SER A 312 -3.74 16.81 -3.38
C SER A 312 -3.47 15.86 -2.22
N ALA A 313 -4.09 14.67 -2.25
CA ALA A 313 -3.91 13.65 -1.22
C ALA A 313 -2.55 12.97 -1.22
N LEU A 314 -1.73 13.17 -2.26
CA LEU A 314 -0.40 12.59 -2.34
C LEU A 314 0.71 13.65 -2.15
N GLY A 315 0.40 14.94 -2.36
CA GLY A 315 1.38 16.00 -2.52
C GLY A 315 2.20 16.38 -1.27
N ASP A 316 1.74 16.08 -0.06
CA ASP A 316 2.48 16.37 1.19
C ASP A 316 3.30 15.18 1.71
N LEU A 317 3.22 14.02 1.06
CA LEU A 317 3.89 12.78 1.50
C LEU A 317 5.33 12.64 0.99
N GLY A 318 5.82 13.58 0.20
CA GLY A 318 7.17 13.53 -0.37
C GLY A 318 7.34 12.52 -1.51
N LEU A 319 6.24 12.08 -2.13
CA LEU A 319 6.29 11.35 -3.40
C LEU A 319 6.77 12.27 -4.53
N SER A 320 7.45 11.71 -5.54
CA SER A 320 7.84 12.47 -6.72
C SER A 320 6.64 12.83 -7.59
N ASP A 321 6.79 13.89 -8.39
CA ASP A 321 5.76 14.30 -9.35
C ASP A 321 5.40 13.17 -10.33
N ASP A 322 6.37 12.36 -10.73
CA ASP A 322 6.16 11.22 -11.63
C ASP A 322 5.34 10.10 -10.96
N ALA A 323 5.60 9.80 -9.70
CA ALA A 323 4.82 8.81 -8.95
C ALA A 323 3.35 9.26 -8.78
N ILE A 324 3.13 10.54 -8.46
CA ILE A 324 1.79 11.14 -8.35
C ILE A 324 1.10 11.15 -9.73
N LYS A 325 1.82 11.58 -10.77
CA LYS A 325 1.29 11.62 -12.13
C LYS A 325 0.88 10.23 -12.61
N GLY A 326 1.70 9.20 -12.39
CA GLY A 326 1.39 7.83 -12.78
C GLY A 326 0.12 7.29 -12.11
N ALA A 327 -0.12 7.62 -10.83
CA ALA A 327 -1.36 7.26 -10.15
C ALA A 327 -2.59 7.99 -10.74
N VAL A 328 -2.46 9.28 -11.02
CA VAL A 328 -3.52 10.09 -11.63
C VAL A 328 -3.84 9.62 -13.05
N ASP A 329 -2.83 9.34 -13.88
CA ASP A 329 -3.03 8.85 -15.25
C ASP A 329 -3.83 7.54 -15.24
N ARG A 330 -3.46 6.59 -14.36
CA ARG A 330 -4.16 5.30 -14.23
C ARG A 330 -5.60 5.43 -13.70
N LEU A 331 -5.86 6.37 -12.79
CA LEU A 331 -7.24 6.73 -12.40
C LEU A 331 -8.04 7.21 -13.60
N VAL A 332 -7.49 8.16 -14.37
CA VAL A 332 -8.14 8.76 -15.55
C VAL A 332 -8.43 7.70 -16.62
N GLU A 333 -7.51 6.77 -16.84
CA GLU A 333 -7.74 5.62 -17.73
C GLU A 333 -9.01 4.85 -17.33
N ILE A 334 -9.11 4.42 -16.06
CA ILE A 334 -10.27 3.65 -15.61
C ILE A 334 -11.56 4.46 -15.74
N GLN A 335 -11.53 5.77 -15.44
CA GLN A 335 -12.70 6.64 -15.56
C GLN A 335 -13.22 6.72 -17.00
N GLN A 336 -12.30 6.83 -17.97
CA GLN A 336 -12.61 6.92 -19.39
C GLN A 336 -13.10 5.59 -19.96
N ASP A 337 -12.38 4.51 -19.67
CA ASP A 337 -12.60 3.21 -20.31
C ASP A 337 -13.62 2.34 -19.56
N GLY A 338 -13.90 2.64 -18.29
CA GLY A 338 -14.76 1.83 -17.42
C GLY A 338 -14.13 0.50 -17.00
N LYS A 339 -12.82 0.31 -17.26
CA LYS A 339 -12.05 -0.90 -16.99
C LYS A 339 -10.57 -0.59 -16.85
N ILE A 340 -9.82 -1.55 -16.30
CA ILE A 340 -8.36 -1.51 -16.36
C ILE A 340 -7.97 -2.00 -17.76
N THR A 341 -7.28 -1.17 -18.55
CA THR A 341 -6.76 -1.54 -19.89
C THR A 341 -5.25 -1.77 -19.89
N GLY A 342 -4.56 -1.18 -18.90
CA GLY A 342 -3.12 -1.22 -18.77
C GLY A 342 -2.38 -0.19 -19.63
N ARG A 343 -3.10 0.72 -20.31
CA ARG A 343 -2.51 1.69 -21.26
C ARG A 343 -1.48 2.59 -20.57
N GLU A 344 -1.81 3.09 -19.39
CA GLU A 344 -0.96 3.94 -18.57
C GLU A 344 0.13 3.17 -17.81
N TRP A 345 0.36 1.91 -18.16
CA TRP A 345 1.52 1.14 -17.72
C TRP A 345 2.39 0.61 -18.87
N ARG A 346 1.97 0.77 -20.13
CA ARG A 346 2.73 0.27 -21.28
C ARG A 346 3.88 1.22 -21.70
N PRO A 347 5.02 0.70 -22.19
CA PRO A 347 5.40 -0.71 -22.25
C PRO A 347 5.86 -1.21 -20.88
N GLY A 348 5.09 -2.10 -20.25
CA GLY A 348 5.33 -2.58 -18.89
C GLY A 348 4.44 -3.78 -18.63
N ILE A 349 4.87 -4.63 -17.70
CA ILE A 349 4.19 -5.88 -17.38
C ILE A 349 3.07 -5.59 -16.38
N ILE A 350 1.90 -6.21 -16.60
CA ILE A 350 0.82 -6.28 -15.61
C ILE A 350 0.52 -7.76 -15.46
N VAL A 351 0.82 -8.33 -14.29
CA VAL A 351 0.71 -9.77 -14.03
C VAL A 351 0.02 -10.09 -12.76
#